data_AF-A0A7C4C8H9-F1
#
_entry.id   AF-A0A7C4C8H9-F1
#
_cell.length_a   1.000
_cell.length_b   1.000
_cell.length_c   1.000
_cell.angle_alpha   90.00
_cell.angle_beta   90.00
_cell.angle_gamma   90.00
#
_symmetry.space_group_name_H-M   'P 1'
#
loop_
_entity.id
_entity.type
_entity.pdbx_description
1 polymer ?
#
loop_
_entity_poly.entity_id
_entity_poly.type
_entity_poly.pdbx_seq_one_letter_code
_entity_poly.pdbx_strand_id
1 'polypeptide(L)'
;MAGDEEAVLACAACGATIYPEHVEKHLAAEVDGQLLCRHCVGEAREKSGAPAAPEPIQLVGEDALGLPPSRSPKAIRSFGGGPGSMSETAIVPQLNLRRPLLAGSPNATRCRTFHCKLTDAALGHLNAQINEWADADEHIEIKFATSCIGVVEGKHQDPHLIVTVFY
;
A
#
# COMPACT_ATOMS: atom_id res chain seq x y z
N MET A 1 12.28 45.85 -3.31
CA MET A 1 12.19 44.38 -3.19
C MET A 1 12.73 43.83 -4.49
N ALA A 2 14.01 43.43 -4.50
CA ALA A 2 14.65 42.87 -5.67
C ALA A 2 14.01 41.50 -5.92
N GLY A 3 13.43 41.31 -7.10
CA GLY A 3 12.98 40.00 -7.53
C GLY A 3 14.21 39.15 -7.75
N ASP A 4 14.37 38.09 -6.96
CA ASP A 4 15.24 37.00 -7.34
C ASP A 4 14.66 36.44 -8.64
N GLU A 5 15.32 36.76 -9.76
CA GLU A 5 15.12 36.06 -11.03
C GLU A 5 15.49 34.61 -10.80
N GLU A 6 14.49 33.83 -10.38
CA GLU A 6 14.58 32.40 -10.15
C GLU A 6 15.03 31.76 -11.47
N ALA A 7 16.31 31.41 -11.55
CA ALA A 7 16.95 30.96 -12.78
C ALA A 7 16.36 29.60 -13.17
N VAL A 8 15.31 29.63 -13.99
CA VAL A 8 14.67 28.43 -14.50
C VAL A 8 15.58 27.83 -15.58
N LEU A 9 16.04 26.61 -15.35
CA LEU A 9 16.85 25.86 -16.31
C LEU A 9 15.91 25.12 -17.27
N ALA A 10 16.42 24.64 -18.40
CA ALA A 10 15.65 23.85 -19.36
C ALA A 10 16.30 22.49 -19.60
N CYS A 11 15.47 21.46 -19.74
CA CYS A 11 15.90 20.12 -20.10
C CYS A 11 16.51 20.12 -21.50
N ALA A 12 17.71 19.59 -21.65
CA ALA A 12 18.41 19.54 -22.94
C ALA A 12 17.72 18.63 -23.98
N ALA A 13 16.95 17.63 -23.54
CA ALA A 13 16.30 16.67 -24.44
C ALA A 13 14.88 17.08 -24.88
N CYS A 14 14.05 17.56 -23.94
CA CYS A 14 12.64 17.86 -24.21
C CYS A 14 12.26 19.33 -24.08
N GLY A 15 13.18 20.20 -23.67
CA GLY A 15 12.93 21.63 -23.49
C GLY A 15 12.03 21.99 -22.30
N ALA A 16 11.65 21.00 -21.47
CA ALA A 16 10.85 21.26 -20.27
C ALA A 16 11.60 22.14 -19.27
N THR A 17 10.90 23.05 -18.62
CA THR A 17 11.47 23.88 -17.55
C THR A 17 11.79 23.03 -16.31
N ILE A 18 13.01 23.20 -15.83
CA ILE A 18 13.59 22.57 -14.65
C ILE A 18 13.81 23.69 -13.64
N TYR A 19 13.03 23.65 -12.57
CA TYR A 19 13.21 24.56 -11.45
C TYR A 19 14.36 24.09 -10.55
N PRO A 20 15.04 24.99 -9.82
CA PRO A 20 16.15 24.64 -8.94
C PRO A 20 15.82 23.55 -7.91
N GLU A 21 14.60 23.53 -7.37
CA GLU A 21 14.14 22.52 -6.42
C GLU A 21 14.08 21.10 -7.03
N HIS A 22 13.96 20.99 -8.35
CA HIS A 22 14.02 19.69 -9.03
C HIS A 22 15.45 19.14 -9.06
N VAL A 23 16.46 20.00 -9.07
CA VAL A 23 17.86 19.60 -8.97
C VAL A 23 18.19 19.21 -7.52
N GLU A 24 17.75 20.00 -6.55
CA GLU A 24 17.96 19.72 -5.12
C GLU A 24 17.32 18.41 -4.65
N LYS A 25 16.12 18.09 -5.16
CA LYS A 25 15.40 16.86 -4.85
C LYS A 25 15.85 15.65 -5.69
N HIS A 26 16.91 15.81 -6.49
CA HIS A 26 17.43 14.78 -7.41
C HIS A 26 16.37 14.24 -8.40
N LEU A 27 15.39 15.08 -8.76
CA LEU A 27 14.37 14.77 -9.77
C LEU A 27 14.85 15.10 -11.18
N ALA A 28 15.74 16.09 -11.31
CA ALA A 28 16.54 16.36 -12.50
C ALA A 28 17.99 15.93 -12.23
N ALA A 29 18.63 15.33 -13.23
CA ALA A 29 20.00 14.84 -13.13
C ALA A 29 20.77 15.14 -14.41
N GLU A 30 22.08 15.32 -14.26
CA GLU A 30 22.99 15.46 -15.38
C GLU A 30 23.40 14.07 -15.87
N VAL A 31 23.10 13.77 -17.12
CA VAL A 31 23.50 12.53 -17.80
C VAL A 31 24.32 12.95 -19.02
N ASP A 32 25.54 12.43 -19.14
CA ASP A 32 26.48 12.75 -20.23
C ASP A 32 26.76 14.25 -20.41
N GLY A 33 26.81 15.01 -19.31
CA GLY A 33 27.07 16.46 -19.34
C GLY A 33 25.84 17.31 -19.70
N GLN A 34 24.65 16.70 -19.78
CA GLN A 34 23.40 17.38 -20.12
C GLN A 34 22.37 17.29 -19.00
N LEU A 35 21.80 18.42 -18.61
CA LEU A 35 20.74 18.48 -17.60
C LEU A 35 19.43 17.95 -18.18
N LEU A 36 18.93 16.85 -17.61
CA LEU A 36 17.70 16.20 -18.04
C LEU A 36 16.64 16.26 -16.94
N CYS A 37 15.37 16.41 -17.36
CA CYS A 37 14.23 16.33 -16.45
C CYS A 37 13.95 14.88 -16.04
N ARG A 38 13.11 14.68 -15.02
CA ARG A 38 12.74 13.37 -14.47
C ARG A 38 12.38 12.31 -15.52
N HIS A 39 11.64 12.70 -16.55
CA HIS A 39 11.23 11.79 -17.62
C HIS A 39 12.41 11.39 -18.49
N CYS A 40 13.19 12.35 -18.98
CA CYS A 40 14.33 12.09 -19.84
C CYS A 40 15.48 11.36 -19.11
N VAL A 41 15.66 11.57 -17.81
CA VAL A 41 16.60 10.80 -16.98
C VAL A 41 16.19 9.33 -16.91
N GLY A 42 14.89 9.05 -16.75
CA GLY A 42 14.35 7.68 -16.78
C GLY A 42 14.63 6.99 -18.10
N GLU A 43 14.31 7.65 -19.21
CA GLU A 43 14.56 7.12 -20.56
C GLU A 43 16.05 6.93 -20.86
N ALA A 44 16.92 7.84 -20.40
CA ALA A 44 18.37 7.72 -20.58
C ALA A 44 18.96 6.56 -19.76
N ARG A 45 18.44 6.30 -18.55
CA ARG A 45 18.82 5.13 -17.74
C ARG A 45 18.35 3.82 -18.36
N GLU A 46 17.17 3.79 -18.95
CA GLU A 46 16.68 2.61 -19.67
C GLU A 46 17.47 2.34 -20.96
N LYS A 47 17.89 3.38 -21.68
CA LYS A 47 18.68 3.25 -22.91
C LYS A 47 20.16 2.93 -22.67
N SER A 48 20.74 3.34 -21.55
CA SER A 48 22.18 3.17 -21.28
C SER A 48 22.58 1.79 -20.76
N GLY A 49 21.64 0.90 -20.45
CA GLY A 49 21.90 -0.54 -20.29
C GLY A 49 23.10 -0.91 -19.40
N ALA A 50 23.38 -0.13 -18.34
CA ALA A 50 24.48 -0.40 -17.40
C ALA A 50 23.94 -1.09 -16.13
N PRO A 51 24.72 -2.01 -15.53
CA PRO A 51 24.20 -3.28 -15.07
C PRO A 51 23.46 -3.19 -13.74
N ALA A 52 22.43 -4.02 -13.66
CA ALA A 52 21.76 -4.40 -12.43
C ALA A 52 22.75 -5.04 -11.44
N ALA A 53 22.39 -4.89 -10.17
CA ALA A 53 22.90 -5.54 -8.97
C ALA A 53 23.45 -6.97 -9.15
N PRO A 54 24.37 -7.42 -8.27
CA PRO A 54 25.06 -8.71 -8.38
C PRO A 54 24.10 -9.89 -8.50
N GLU A 55 24.48 -10.81 -9.40
CA GLU A 55 23.76 -11.97 -9.88
C GLU A 55 23.18 -12.88 -8.78
N PRO A 56 21.99 -13.47 -8.98
CA PRO A 56 21.45 -14.46 -8.07
C PRO A 56 22.29 -15.75 -8.09
N ILE A 57 22.61 -16.24 -6.90
CA ILE A 57 23.27 -17.53 -6.64
C ILE A 57 22.54 -18.64 -7.43
N GLN A 58 23.27 -19.34 -8.31
CA GLN A 58 22.76 -20.52 -9.00
C GLN A 58 22.59 -21.68 -8.01
N LEU A 59 21.34 -22.06 -7.75
CA LEU A 59 21.00 -23.30 -7.05
C LEU A 59 21.38 -24.48 -7.94
N VAL A 60 22.30 -25.31 -7.46
CA VAL A 60 22.67 -26.59 -8.05
C VAL A 60 21.46 -27.53 -8.02
N GLY A 61 21.19 -28.19 -9.16
CA GLY A 61 20.02 -29.03 -9.38
C GLY A 61 19.83 -30.14 -8.34
N GLU A 62 18.60 -30.23 -7.83
CA GLU A 62 18.15 -31.21 -6.85
C GLU A 62 17.58 -32.45 -7.57
N ASP A 63 18.47 -33.31 -8.09
CA ASP A 63 18.10 -34.64 -8.60
C ASP A 63 18.84 -35.72 -7.81
N ALA A 64 18.51 -35.90 -6.52
CA ALA A 64 19.03 -37.05 -5.77
C ALA A 64 18.26 -37.49 -4.50
N LEU A 65 17.02 -37.05 -4.22
CA LEU A 65 16.28 -37.57 -3.05
C LEU A 65 14.80 -37.80 -3.38
N GLY A 66 14.44 -39.06 -3.56
CA GLY A 66 13.08 -39.51 -3.88
C GLY A 66 12.07 -39.24 -2.76
N LEU A 67 11.26 -38.18 -2.94
CA LEU A 67 10.07 -37.90 -2.14
C LEU A 67 8.80 -37.88 -3.03
N PRO A 68 7.63 -38.29 -2.49
CA PRO A 68 6.40 -38.52 -3.25
C PRO A 68 5.73 -37.22 -3.78
N PRO A 69 4.83 -37.33 -4.79
CA PRO A 69 4.48 -36.19 -5.63
C PRO A 69 3.38 -35.27 -5.09
N SER A 70 3.57 -33.98 -5.41
CA SER A 70 2.55 -33.03 -5.87
C SER A 70 1.44 -32.60 -4.90
N ARG A 71 1.63 -31.42 -4.30
CA ARG A 71 0.55 -30.44 -4.16
C ARG A 71 0.95 -29.20 -4.95
N SER A 72 0.08 -28.78 -5.85
CA SER A 72 0.23 -27.58 -6.67
C SER A 72 0.59 -26.35 -5.81
N PRO A 73 1.53 -25.49 -6.25
CA PRO A 73 1.80 -24.26 -5.53
C PRO A 73 0.58 -23.35 -5.68
N LYS A 74 -0.13 -23.09 -4.56
CA LYS A 74 -1.06 -21.97 -4.49
C LYS A 74 -0.24 -20.71 -4.78
N ALA A 75 -0.70 -19.94 -5.76
CA ALA A 75 -0.10 -18.66 -6.13
C ALA A 75 0.19 -17.83 -4.87
N ILE A 76 1.45 -17.48 -4.66
CA ILE A 76 1.87 -16.50 -3.67
C ILE A 76 1.20 -15.18 -4.08
N ARG A 77 0.13 -14.81 -3.37
CA ARG A 77 -0.43 -13.47 -3.48
C ARG A 77 0.63 -12.52 -2.96
N SER A 78 1.21 -11.74 -3.88
CA SER A 78 2.17 -10.70 -3.54
C SER A 78 1.55 -9.79 -2.47
N PHE A 79 2.20 -9.75 -1.31
CA PHE A 79 1.91 -8.81 -0.24
C PHE A 79 2.28 -7.41 -0.71
N GLY A 80 1.34 -6.76 -1.41
CA GLY A 80 1.33 -5.32 -1.61
C GLY A 80 0.94 -4.61 -0.32
N GLY A 81 1.77 -4.72 0.71
CA GLY A 81 1.67 -3.99 1.96
C GLY A 81 1.93 -2.51 1.74
N GLY A 82 0.91 -1.79 1.27
CA GLY A 82 0.89 -0.34 1.34
C GLY A 82 0.85 0.11 2.81
N PRO A 83 1.51 1.23 3.17
CA PRO A 83 1.45 1.77 4.53
C PRO A 83 0.00 2.15 4.85
N GLY A 84 -0.67 1.31 5.64
CA GLY A 84 -2.12 1.36 5.87
C GLY A 84 -2.81 0.00 5.84
N SER A 85 -2.11 -1.06 5.42
CA SER A 85 -2.53 -2.44 5.73
C SER A 85 -2.44 -2.61 7.24
N MET A 86 -3.59 -2.58 7.93
CA MET A 86 -3.70 -3.20 9.23
C MET A 86 -3.16 -4.62 9.08
N SER A 87 -2.10 -4.89 9.84
CA SER A 87 -1.42 -6.16 9.89
C SER A 87 -2.43 -7.31 9.76
N GLU A 88 -2.17 -8.24 8.85
CA GLU A 88 -2.76 -9.59 8.82
C GLU A 88 -2.57 -10.34 10.16
N THR A 89 -1.82 -9.74 11.09
CA THR A 89 -1.57 -10.17 12.46
C THR A 89 -2.16 -9.26 13.55
N ALA A 90 -2.96 -8.24 13.20
CA ALA A 90 -3.88 -7.65 14.17
C ALA A 90 -5.12 -8.55 14.28
N ILE A 91 -4.89 -9.82 14.60
CA ILE A 91 -5.76 -10.54 15.51
C ILE A 91 -5.89 -9.56 16.67
N VAL A 92 -7.04 -8.87 16.76
CA VAL A 92 -7.37 -8.11 17.96
C VAL A 92 -7.12 -9.12 19.07
N PRO A 93 -6.09 -8.92 19.93
CA PRO A 93 -5.75 -9.91 20.94
C PRO A 93 -7.06 -10.14 21.66
N GLN A 94 -7.62 -11.36 21.63
CA GLN A 94 -8.98 -11.66 22.10
C GLN A 94 -9.21 -10.81 23.33
N LEU A 95 -9.85 -9.64 23.12
CA LEU A 95 -9.89 -8.66 24.18
C LEU A 95 -10.78 -9.39 25.17
N ASN A 96 -10.29 -9.57 26.40
CA ASN A 96 -11.06 -10.19 27.47
C ASN A 96 -12.22 -9.24 27.81
N LEU A 97 -13.15 -9.10 26.86
CA LEU A 97 -14.30 -8.23 26.88
C LEU A 97 -15.26 -8.87 27.86
N ARG A 98 -15.52 -8.16 28.95
CA ARG A 98 -16.31 -8.67 30.08
C ARG A 98 -17.76 -8.97 29.71
N ARG A 99 -18.28 -8.32 28.65
CA ARG A 99 -19.66 -8.49 28.19
C ARG A 99 -19.71 -9.57 27.09
N PRO A 100 -20.57 -10.59 27.22
CA PRO A 100 -20.80 -11.57 26.17
C PRO A 100 -21.50 -10.93 24.97
N LEU A 101 -21.39 -11.58 23.80
CA LEU A 101 -22.19 -11.24 22.63
C LEU A 101 -23.67 -11.52 22.90
N LEU A 102 -24.55 -10.70 22.33
CA LEU A 102 -26.00 -10.83 22.50
C LEU A 102 -26.65 -11.30 21.19
N ALA A 103 -26.71 -12.61 21.01
CA ALA A 103 -27.46 -13.22 19.91
C ALA A 103 -28.96 -12.87 20.02
N GLY A 104 -29.57 -12.43 18.93
CA GLY A 104 -31.01 -12.13 18.84
C GLY A 104 -31.48 -10.87 19.58
N SER A 105 -30.57 -10.12 20.23
CA SER A 105 -30.92 -8.82 20.85
C SER A 105 -30.79 -7.68 19.83
N PRO A 106 -31.62 -6.63 19.87
CA PRO A 106 -31.41 -5.44 19.03
C PRO A 106 -30.18 -4.61 19.47
N ASN A 107 -29.59 -4.90 20.64
CA ASN A 107 -28.50 -4.12 21.21
C ASN A 107 -27.14 -4.70 20.83
N ALA A 108 -26.22 -3.85 20.41
CA ALA A 108 -24.81 -4.20 20.21
C ALA A 108 -24.03 -4.15 21.52
N THR A 109 -23.03 -5.02 21.65
CA THR A 109 -22.13 -5.06 22.82
C THR A 109 -20.68 -4.79 22.47
N ARG A 110 -20.35 -4.93 21.19
CA ARG A 110 -19.03 -4.71 20.64
C ARG A 110 -19.12 -3.78 19.44
N CYS A 111 -17.98 -3.19 19.11
CA CYS A 111 -17.82 -2.47 17.87
C CYS A 111 -16.48 -2.83 17.23
N ARG A 112 -16.42 -2.71 15.91
CA ARG A 112 -15.18 -2.83 15.14
C ARG A 112 -15.15 -1.73 14.09
N THR A 113 -14.05 -0.98 14.07
CA THR A 113 -13.83 0.08 13.10
C THR A 113 -12.89 -0.42 12.01
N PHE A 114 -13.30 -0.20 10.77
CA PHE A 114 -12.54 -0.43 9.56
C PHE A 114 -12.33 0.91 8.86
N HIS A 115 -11.23 1.06 8.14
CA HIS A 115 -11.02 2.25 7.34
C HIS A 115 -10.19 1.93 6.10
N CYS A 116 -10.41 2.67 5.02
CA CYS A 116 -9.63 2.53 3.79
C CYS A 116 -9.49 3.88 3.08
N LYS A 117 -8.49 4.00 2.21
CA LYS A 117 -8.39 5.15 1.30
C LYS A 117 -9.55 5.15 0.32
N LEU A 118 -9.92 6.32 -0.19
CA LEU A 118 -10.98 6.50 -1.19
C LEU A 118 -10.48 6.09 -2.60
N THR A 119 -10.22 4.80 -2.78
CA THR A 119 -9.83 4.20 -4.06
C THR A 119 -10.60 2.90 -4.27
N ASP A 120 -10.93 2.55 -5.51
CA ASP A 120 -11.75 1.37 -5.83
C ASP A 120 -11.14 0.07 -5.30
N ALA A 121 -9.83 -0.10 -5.45
CA ALA A 121 -9.11 -1.27 -4.94
C ALA A 121 -9.22 -1.39 -3.41
N ALA A 122 -9.06 -0.26 -2.69
CA ALA A 122 -9.15 -0.25 -1.23
C ALA A 122 -10.57 -0.47 -0.73
N LEU A 123 -11.59 0.05 -1.43
CA LEU A 123 -13.00 -0.22 -1.14
C LEU A 123 -13.35 -1.70 -1.35
N GLY A 124 -12.88 -2.30 -2.44
CA GLY A 124 -13.02 -3.74 -2.68
C GLY A 124 -12.36 -4.59 -1.59
N HIS A 125 -11.17 -4.18 -1.14
CA HIS A 125 -10.48 -4.87 -0.04
C HIS A 125 -11.19 -4.69 1.31
N LEU A 126 -11.72 -3.49 1.60
CA LEU A 126 -12.52 -3.22 2.80
C LEU A 126 -13.73 -4.16 2.88
N ASN A 127 -14.45 -4.34 1.78
CA ASN A 127 -15.60 -5.24 1.72
C ASN A 127 -15.21 -6.69 2.01
N ALA A 128 -14.11 -7.16 1.42
CA ALA A 128 -13.59 -8.50 1.68
C ALA A 128 -13.23 -8.68 3.16
N GLN A 129 -12.54 -7.71 3.76
CA GLN A 129 -12.16 -7.77 5.18
C GLN A 129 -13.36 -7.80 6.12
N ILE A 130 -14.41 -7.01 5.85
CA ILE A 130 -15.61 -6.98 6.68
C ILE A 130 -16.34 -8.33 6.61
N ASN A 131 -16.50 -8.89 5.40
CA ASN A 131 -17.16 -10.18 5.22
C ASN A 131 -16.37 -11.32 5.85
N GLU A 132 -15.06 -11.40 5.59
CA GLU A 132 -14.19 -12.42 6.19
C GLU A 132 -14.20 -12.34 7.72
N TRP A 133 -14.24 -11.13 8.29
CA TRP A 133 -14.38 -10.96 9.72
C TRP A 133 -15.74 -11.43 10.25
N ALA A 134 -16.84 -11.08 9.57
CA ALA A 134 -18.17 -11.50 9.99
C ALA A 134 -18.33 -13.03 9.90
N ASP A 135 -17.75 -13.65 8.87
CA ASP A 135 -17.79 -15.10 8.65
C ASP A 135 -16.88 -15.89 9.61
N ALA A 136 -15.94 -15.23 10.30
CA ALA A 136 -14.98 -15.88 11.19
C ALA A 136 -15.61 -16.41 12.50
N ASP A 137 -16.75 -15.87 12.93
CA ASP A 137 -17.46 -16.29 14.14
C ASP A 137 -18.97 -16.18 13.93
N GLU A 138 -19.67 -17.31 14.00
CA GLU A 138 -21.13 -17.40 13.84
C GLU A 138 -21.93 -16.58 14.87
N HIS A 139 -21.30 -16.19 15.98
CA HIS A 139 -21.93 -15.34 16.99
C HIS A 139 -21.89 -13.85 16.63
N ILE A 140 -21.17 -13.45 15.57
CA ILE A 140 -21.15 -12.08 15.08
C ILE A 140 -22.47 -11.79 14.37
N GLU A 141 -23.31 -11.00 15.01
CA GLU A 141 -24.57 -10.53 14.43
C GLU A 141 -24.52 -9.00 14.30
N ILE A 142 -24.36 -8.50 13.07
CA ILE A 142 -24.28 -7.06 12.82
C ILE A 142 -25.62 -6.41 13.09
N LYS A 143 -25.67 -5.50 14.08
CA LYS A 143 -26.89 -4.78 14.47
C LYS A 143 -27.08 -3.51 13.66
N PHE A 144 -26.00 -2.73 13.53
CA PHE A 144 -25.98 -1.54 12.68
C PHE A 144 -24.54 -1.17 12.33
N ALA A 145 -24.37 -0.35 11.30
CA ALA A 145 -23.09 0.21 10.91
C ALA A 145 -23.23 1.71 10.68
N THR A 146 -22.17 2.46 10.96
CA THR A 146 -22.07 3.89 10.65
C THR A 146 -20.84 4.14 9.80
N SER A 147 -20.90 5.16 8.97
CA SER A 147 -19.78 5.55 8.11
C SER A 147 -19.56 7.06 8.13
N CYS A 148 -18.30 7.48 8.07
CA CYS A 148 -17.92 8.86 7.83
C CYS A 148 -16.68 8.92 6.93
N ILE A 149 -16.48 10.07 6.28
CA ILE A 149 -15.21 10.37 5.61
C ILE A 149 -14.43 11.29 6.53
N GLY A 150 -13.19 10.93 6.83
CA GLY A 150 -12.33 11.69 7.73
C GLY A 150 -10.86 11.45 7.45
N VAL A 151 -10.00 12.18 8.16
CA VAL A 151 -8.55 11.99 8.09
C VAL A 151 -8.14 11.05 9.22
N VAL A 152 -7.45 9.97 8.87
CA VAL A 152 -6.83 9.07 9.86
C VAL A 152 -5.39 9.53 10.06
N GLU A 153 -4.97 9.70 11.32
CA GLU A 153 -3.62 10.16 11.63
C GLU A 153 -2.58 9.12 11.17
N GLY A 154 -1.62 9.58 10.36
CA GLY A 154 -0.56 8.77 9.80
C GLY A 154 0.52 9.65 9.18
N LYS A 155 1.48 9.03 8.47
CA LYS A 155 2.55 9.79 7.78
C LYS A 155 2.01 10.75 6.72
N HIS A 156 0.91 10.38 6.08
CA HIS A 156 0.21 11.17 5.08
C HIS A 156 -1.22 11.39 5.56
N GLN A 157 -1.69 12.63 5.49
CA GLN A 157 -3.08 12.99 5.77
C GLN A 157 -3.89 12.78 4.50
N ASP A 158 -4.40 11.56 4.34
CA ASP A 158 -5.30 11.22 3.24
C ASP A 158 -6.74 11.13 3.75
N PRO A 159 -7.76 11.41 2.92
CA PRO A 159 -9.14 11.12 3.26
C PRO A 159 -9.38 9.61 3.24
N HIS A 160 -10.00 9.12 4.30
CA HIS A 160 -10.40 7.72 4.46
C HIS A 160 -11.91 7.61 4.61
N LEU A 161 -12.48 6.57 4.01
CA LEU A 161 -13.76 6.05 4.44
C LEU A 161 -13.54 5.29 5.75
N ILE A 162 -14.25 5.66 6.80
CA ILE A 162 -14.21 5.02 8.12
C ILE A 162 -15.59 4.40 8.34
N VAL A 163 -15.63 3.09 8.57
CA VAL A 163 -16.85 2.31 8.83
C VAL A 163 -16.75 1.70 10.21
N THR A 164 -17.72 1.96 11.08
CA THR A 164 -17.81 1.32 12.39
C THR A 164 -19.02 0.41 12.42
N VAL A 165 -18.76 -0.88 12.64
CA VAL A 165 -19.77 -1.94 12.73
C VAL A 165 -20.04 -2.24 14.19
N PHE A 166 -21.31 -2.23 14.59
CA PHE A 166 -21.78 -2.56 15.93
C PHE A 166 -22.47 -3.91 15.93
N TYR A 167 -22.01 -4.82 16.79
CA TYR A 167 -22.41 -6.24 16.83
C TYR A 167 -22.52 -6.77 18.27
#